data_AF-A0A6J4MV91-F1
#
_entry.id   AF-A0A6J4MV91-F1
#
_cell.length_a   1.000
_cell.length_b   1.000
_cell.length_c   1.000
_cell.angle_alpha   90.00
_cell.angle_beta   90.00
_cell.angle_gamma   90.00
#
_symmetry.space_group_name_H-M   'P 1'
#
loop_
_entity.id
_entity.type
_entity.pdbx_description
1 polymer ?
#
loop_
_entity_poly.entity_id
_entity_poly.type
_entity_poly.pdbx_seq_one_letter_code
_entity_poly.pdbx_strand_id
1 'polypeptide(L)' 'VWMQSGIRNEQAAQRFAEAGIKVVQDRCLMVEHRRVAR' A
#
# COMPACT_ATOMS: atom_id res chain seq x y z
N VAL A 1 -5.90 -0.44 1.96
CA VAL A 1 -5.65 0.17 0.63
C VAL A 1 -4.21 -0.11 0.18
N TRP A 2 -4.00 -0.33 -1.11
CA TRP A 2 -2.70 -0.63 -1.71
C TRP A 2 -2.38 0.40 -2.79
N MET A 3 -1.36 1.23 -2.57
CA MET A 3 -0.89 2.19 -3.57
C MET A 3 0.24 1.52 -4.37
N GLN A 4 0.05 1.43 -5.69
CA GLN A 4 1.01 0.78 -6.60
C GLN A 4 2.37 1.49 -6.57
N SER A 5 3.40 0.81 -7.09
CA SER A 5 4.74 1.37 -7.23
C SER A 5 4.73 2.74 -7.91
N GLY A 6 5.49 3.68 -7.37
CA GLY A 6 5.54 5.07 -7.78
C GLY A 6 4.41 5.96 -7.22
N ILE A 7 3.43 5.39 -6.51
CA ILE A 7 2.34 6.16 -5.89
C ILE A 7 2.57 6.25 -4.38
N ARG A 8 2.80 7.48 -3.91
CA ARG A 8 2.93 7.82 -2.49
C ARG A 8 2.20 9.13 -2.19
N ASN A 9 1.40 9.12 -1.12
CA ASN A 9 0.74 10.32 -0.61
C ASN A 9 0.50 10.17 0.90
N GLU A 10 1.27 10.91 1.69
CA GLU A 10 1.25 10.81 3.15
C GLU A 10 -0.07 11.28 3.76
N GLN A 11 -0.66 12.36 3.22
CA GLN A 11 -1.93 12.87 3.71
C GLN A 11 -3.07 11.88 3.45
N ALA A 12 -3.09 11.24 2.27
CA ALA A 12 -4.06 10.19 1.97
C ALA A 12 -3.84 8.97 2.86
N ALA A 13 -2.59 8.54 3.06
CA ALA A 13 -2.24 7.43 3.94
C ALA A 13 -2.71 7.67 5.39
N GLN A 14 -2.51 8.87 5.91
CA GLN A 14 -2.98 9.24 7.25
C GLN A 14 -4.51 9.16 7.35
N ARG A 15 -5.24 9.74 6.39
CA ARG A 15 -6.71 9.67 6.38
C ARG A 15 -7.23 8.24 6.35
N PHE A 16 -6.60 7.36 5.59
CA PHE A 16 -6.95 5.94 5.58
C PHE A 16 -6.63 5.26 6.91
N ALA A 17 -5.48 5.57 7.52
CA ALA A 17 -5.10 5.00 8.81
C ALA A 17 -6.04 5.44 9.95
N GLU A 18 -6.43 6.72 9.99
CA GLU A 18 -7.41 7.27 10.95
C GLU A 18 -8.77 6.60 10.80
N ALA A 19 -9.14 6.20 9.57
CA ALA A 19 -10.33 5.42 9.30
C ALA A 19 -10.18 3.91 9.61
N GLY A 20 -9.06 3.47 10.20
CA GLY A 20 -8.78 2.07 10.53
C GLY A 20 -8.40 1.19 9.33
N ILE A 21 -8.12 1.78 8.17
CA ILE A 21 -7.76 1.05 6.96
C ILE A 21 -6.24 0.87 6.90
N LYS A 22 -5.78 -0.38 6.84
CA LYS A 22 -4.35 -0.68 6.62
C LYS A 22 -3.88 -0.11 5.29
N VAL A 23 -2.77 0.62 5.30
CA VAL A 23 -2.17 1.26 4.12
C VAL A 23 -0.84 0.59 3.78
N VAL A 24 -0.67 0.22 2.51
CA VAL A 24 0.62 -0.13 1.93
C VAL A 24 0.89 0.86 0.79
N GLN A 25 2.05 1.51 0.81
CA GLN A 25 2.44 2.50 -0.21
C GLN A 25 3.64 2.04 -1.01
N ASP A 26 3.74 2.50 -2.26
CA ASP A 26 4.88 2.31 -3.15
C ASP A 26 5.30 0.83 -3.31
N ARG A 27 4.32 -0.04 -3.56
CA ARG A 27 4.57 -1.48 -3.77
C ARG A 27 3.76 -2.00 -4.95
N CYS A 28 4.34 -2.91 -5.74
CA CYS A 28 3.58 -3.62 -6.77
C CYS A 28 2.95 -4.88 -6.18
N LEU A 29 1.63 -5.01 -6.31
CA LEU A 29 0.89 -6.14 -5.72
C LEU A 29 1.36 -7.49 -6.28
N MET A 30 1.58 -7.58 -7.60
CA MET A 30 2.06 -8.80 -8.26
C MET A 30 3.43 -9.23 -7.71
N VAL A 31 4.36 -8.29 -7.53
CA VAL A 31 5.72 -8.57 -7.05
C VAL A 31 5.69 -9.05 -5.61
N GLU A 32 4.97 -8.34 -4.72
CA GLU A 32 4.88 -8.73 -3.31
C GLU A 32 4.14 -10.07 -3.15
N HIS A 33 3.07 -10.33 -3.90
CA HIS A 33 2.39 -11.63 -3.89
C HIS A 33 3.33 -12.77 -4.31
N ARG A 34 4.07 -12.60 -5.40
CA ARG A 34 5.07 -13.60 -5.84
C ARG A 34 6.20 -13.80 -4.83
N ARG A 35 6.59 -12.76 -4.09
CA ARG A 35 7.64 -12.82 -3.08
C ARG A 35 7.21 -13.66 -1.87
N VAL A 36 5.95 -13.52 -1.42
CA VAL A 36 5.44 -14.22 -0.22
C VAL A 36 4.80 -15.58 -0.53
N ALA A 37 4.44 -15.84 -1.78
CA ALA A 37 3.90 -17.12 -2.24
C ALA A 37 4.99 -18.15 -2.61
N ARG A 38 6.27 -17.80 -2.44
CA ARG A 38 7.40 -18.74 -2.43
C ARG A 38 7.58 -19.30 -1.04
#